data_AF-A0A2J8KP40-F1
#
_entry.id   AF-A0A2J8KP40-F1
#
_cell.length_a   1.000
_cell.length_b   1.000
_cell.length_c   1.000
_cell.angle_alpha   90.00
_cell.angle_beta   90.00
_cell.angle_gamma   90.00
#
_symmetry.space_group_name_H-M   'P 1'
#
loop_
_entity.id
_entity.type
_entity.pdbx_description
1 polymer ?
#
loop_
_entity_poly.entity_id
_entity_poly.type
_entity_poly.pdbx_seq_one_letter_code
_entity_poly.pdbx_strand_id
1 'polypeptide(L)'
;MAAKVFESIGKFGLALAVAGGVVNSALYNVDAGHRAVIFDRFRGVQDIVVGEGTHFLIPWVQKPIIFDCRSRPRNVPVITGSKDLQNVNITLRILFRPVASQLPRIFTSIGEDYDERVLPSITT
;
A
#
# COMPACT_ATOMS: atom_id res chain seq x y z
N MET A 1 -2.88 18.40 -51.12
CA MET A 1 -3.34 17.11 -50.56
C MET A 1 -2.36 16.53 -49.53
N ALA A 2 -1.04 16.58 -49.75
CA ALA A 2 -0.04 16.05 -48.80
C ALA A 2 -0.06 16.66 -47.38
N ALA A 3 -0.31 17.98 -47.25
CA ALA A 3 -0.37 18.65 -45.95
C ALA A 3 -1.52 18.14 -45.05
N LYS A 4 -2.71 17.87 -45.63
CA LYS A 4 -3.86 17.30 -44.89
C LYS A 4 -3.60 15.87 -44.43
N VAL A 5 -2.83 15.10 -45.20
CA VAL A 5 -2.42 13.73 -44.83
C VAL A 5 -1.43 13.76 -43.67
N PHE A 6 -0.43 14.65 -43.71
CA PHE A 6 0.51 14.85 -42.61
C PHE A 6 -0.19 15.32 -41.31
N GLU A 7 -1.13 16.25 -41.41
CA GLU A 7 -1.90 16.72 -40.25
C GLU A 7 -2.78 15.61 -39.65
N SER A 8 -3.37 14.76 -40.50
CA SER A 8 -4.17 13.60 -40.06
C SER A 8 -3.31 12.54 -39.38
N ILE A 9 -2.13 12.25 -39.93
CA ILE A 9 -1.15 11.33 -39.32
C ILE A 9 -0.64 11.88 -37.98
N GLY A 10 -0.34 13.18 -37.91
CA GLY A 10 0.08 13.83 -36.66
C GLY A 10 -0.99 13.76 -35.56
N LYS A 11 -2.26 13.99 -35.90
CA LYS A 11 -3.41 13.83 -34.98
C LYS A 11 -3.57 12.38 -34.53
N PHE A 12 -3.41 11.42 -35.44
CA PHE A 12 -3.52 9.99 -35.11
C PHE A 12 -2.37 9.51 -34.21
N GLY A 13 -1.14 9.98 -34.47
CA GLY A 13 0.03 9.70 -33.65
C GLY A 13 -0.09 10.29 -32.24
N LEU A 14 -0.59 11.52 -32.12
CA LEU A 14 -0.86 12.13 -30.82
C LEU A 14 -1.95 11.39 -30.05
N ALA A 15 -3.04 11.00 -30.73
CA ALA A 15 -4.13 10.23 -30.10
C ALA A 15 -3.63 8.86 -29.58
N LEU A 16 -2.80 8.16 -30.36
CA LEU A 16 -2.19 6.90 -29.95
C LEU A 16 -1.23 7.08 -28.77
N ALA A 17 -0.42 8.13 -28.76
CA ALA A 17 0.49 8.43 -27.66
C ALA A 17 -0.27 8.71 -26.36
N VAL A 18 -1.34 9.51 -26.42
CA VAL A 18 -2.20 9.81 -25.27
C VAL A 18 -2.91 8.54 -24.78
N ALA A 19 -3.49 7.75 -25.69
CA ALA A 19 -4.16 6.50 -25.33
C ALA A 19 -3.20 5.48 -24.69
N GLY A 20 -1.99 5.32 -25.25
CA GLY A 20 -0.97 4.44 -24.69
C GLY A 20 -0.50 4.89 -23.30
N GLY A 21 -0.32 6.19 -23.09
CA GLY A 21 0.04 6.75 -21.78
C GLY A 21 -1.03 6.53 -20.72
N VAL A 22 -2.30 6.68 -21.07
CA VAL A 22 -3.43 6.45 -20.15
C VAL A 22 -3.52 4.98 -19.75
N VAL A 23 -3.39 4.04 -20.70
CA VAL A 23 -3.44 2.60 -20.42
C VAL A 23 -2.30 2.18 -19.50
N ASN A 24 -1.08 2.69 -19.71
CA ASN A 24 0.06 2.39 -18.84
C ASN A 24 -0.18 2.89 -17.41
N SER A 25 -0.72 4.11 -17.26
CA SER A 25 -1.02 4.69 -15.95
C SER A 25 -2.18 4.00 -15.21
N ALA A 26 -2.96 3.19 -15.90
CA ALA A 26 -4.13 2.49 -15.36
C ALA A 26 -3.80 1.10 -14.80
N LEU A 27 -2.56 0.62 -14.97
CA LEU A 27 -2.15 -0.70 -14.51
C LEU A 27 -1.28 -0.58 -13.26
N TYR A 28 -1.55 -1.45 -12.27
CA TYR A 28 -0.68 -1.61 -11.11
C TYR A 28 -0.55 -3.08 -10.74
N ASN A 29 0.57 -3.44 -10.12
CA ASN A 29 0.84 -4.80 -9.68
C ASN A 29 0.82 -4.86 -8.16
N VAL A 30 0.28 -5.96 -7.64
CA VAL A 30 0.33 -6.33 -6.24
C VAL A 30 1.17 -7.59 -6.12
N ASP A 31 2.32 -7.47 -5.45
CA ASP A 31 3.25 -8.58 -5.27
C ASP A 31 2.66 -9.67 -4.37
N ALA A 32 3.17 -10.90 -4.53
CA ALA A 32 2.80 -12.01 -3.68
C ALA A 32 3.04 -11.69 -2.18
N GLY A 33 2.10 -12.08 -1.34
CA GLY A 33 2.13 -11.75 0.10
C GLY A 33 1.74 -10.31 0.45
N HIS A 34 1.45 -9.47 -0.55
CA HIS A 34 0.88 -8.14 -0.35
C HIS A 34 -0.61 -8.12 -0.70
N ARG A 35 -1.29 -7.10 -0.19
CA ARG A 35 -2.69 -6.80 -0.50
C ARG A 35 -2.82 -5.31 -0.72
N ALA A 36 -3.66 -4.90 -1.67
CA ALA A 36 -3.89 -3.49 -1.92
C ALA A 36 -5.27 -3.06 -1.42
N VAL A 37 -5.32 -1.87 -0.83
CA VAL A 37 -6.55 -1.14 -0.55
C VAL A 37 -6.63 0.00 -1.54
N ILE A 38 -7.80 0.18 -2.17
CA ILE A 38 -7.99 1.25 -3.14
C ILE A 38 -8.56 2.48 -2.44
N PHE A 39 -7.83 3.59 -2.52
CA PHE A 39 -8.33 4.89 -2.15
C PHE A 39 -8.89 5.61 -3.38
N ASP A 40 -10.17 5.91 -3.36
CA ASP A 40 -10.86 6.72 -4.35
C ASP A 40 -10.95 8.17 -3.85
N ARG A 41 -10.57 9.15 -4.68
CA ARG A 41 -10.63 10.57 -4.32
C ARG A 41 -12.05 11.06 -4.00
N PHE A 42 -13.09 10.44 -4.55
CA PHE A 42 -14.48 10.86 -4.33
C PHE A 42 -15.20 10.08 -3.24
N ARG A 43 -14.95 8.76 -3.15
CA ARG A 43 -15.62 7.86 -2.20
C ARG A 43 -14.79 7.53 -0.96
N GLY A 44 -13.51 7.91 -0.95
CA GLY A 44 -12.58 7.54 0.10
C GLY A 44 -12.07 6.11 -0.06
N VAL A 45 -11.80 5.45 1.06
CA VAL A 45 -11.24 4.10 1.10
C VAL A 45 -12.30 3.07 0.75
N GLN A 46 -12.02 2.21 -0.23
CA GLN A 46 -12.92 1.11 -0.59
C GLN A 46 -12.77 -0.05 0.40
N ASP A 47 -13.88 -0.69 0.76
CA ASP A 47 -13.91 -1.86 1.65
C ASP A 47 -13.37 -3.14 0.99
N ILE A 48 -13.22 -3.12 -0.34
CA ILE A 48 -12.73 -4.28 -1.09
C ILE A 48 -11.20 -4.29 -1.06
N VAL A 49 -10.66 -5.43 -0.62
CA VAL A 49 -9.23 -5.68 -0.58
C VAL A 49 -8.82 -6.45 -1.83
N VAL A 50 -7.89 -5.87 -2.56
CA VAL A 50 -7.39 -6.42 -3.81
C VAL A 50 -6.23 -7.38 -3.52
N GLY A 51 -6.31 -8.56 -4.13
CA GLY A 51 -5.33 -9.62 -3.99
C GLY A 51 -4.05 -9.38 -4.81
N GLU A 52 -3.18 -10.39 -4.83
CA GLU A 52 -1.98 -10.40 -5.66
C GLU A 52 -2.33 -10.40 -7.16
N GLY A 53 -1.40 -9.94 -8.00
CA GLY A 53 -1.55 -9.87 -9.46
C GLY A 53 -1.64 -8.46 -10.03
N THR A 54 -1.90 -8.38 -11.33
CA THR A 54 -2.05 -7.12 -12.07
C THR A 54 -3.50 -6.67 -12.07
N HIS A 55 -3.74 -5.44 -11.66
CA HIS A 55 -5.07 -4.86 -11.52
C HIS A 55 -5.16 -3.54 -12.25
N PHE A 56 -6.40 -3.14 -12.54
CA PHE A 56 -6.71 -1.87 -13.19
C PHE A 56 -7.15 -0.84 -12.16
N LEU A 57 -6.66 0.39 -12.30
CA LEU A 57 -7.10 1.56 -11.56
C LEU A 57 -7.51 2.67 -12.54
N ILE A 58 -8.38 3.56 -12.10
CA ILE A 58 -8.67 4.80 -12.84
C ILE A 58 -7.57 5.81 -12.50
N PRO A 59 -6.72 6.20 -13.48
CA PRO A 59 -5.65 7.15 -13.25
C PRO A 59 -6.22 8.45 -12.67
N TRP A 60 -5.47 9.11 -11.78
CA TRP A 60 -5.82 10.39 -11.12
C TRP A 60 -6.93 10.33 -10.06
N VAL A 61 -7.87 9.38 -10.17
CA VAL A 61 -9.00 9.22 -9.24
C VAL A 61 -8.69 8.20 -8.15
N GLN A 62 -8.12 7.06 -8.54
CA GLN A 62 -7.84 5.94 -7.64
C GLN A 62 -6.35 5.84 -7.35
N LYS A 63 -6.01 5.55 -6.09
CA LYS A 63 -4.65 5.29 -5.63
C LYS A 63 -4.61 3.96 -4.88
N PRO A 64 -3.82 2.97 -5.34
CA PRO A 64 -3.60 1.74 -4.61
C PRO A 64 -2.64 1.99 -3.45
N ILE A 65 -3.00 1.51 -2.27
CA ILE A 65 -2.14 1.50 -1.09
C ILE A 65 -1.81 0.05 -0.80
N ILE A 66 -0.54 -0.31 -0.93
CA ILE A 66 -0.09 -1.69 -0.87
C ILE A 66 0.40 -1.99 0.54
N PHE A 67 -0.19 -2.99 1.16
CA PHE A 67 0.17 -3.47 2.50
C PHE A 67 0.90 -4.80 2.42
N ASP A 68 1.99 -4.93 3.17
CA ASP A 68 2.64 -6.22 3.40
C ASP A 68 1.82 -7.03 4.41
N CYS A 69 1.28 -8.17 3.98
CA CYS A 69 0.50 -9.10 4.80
C CYS A 69 1.32 -10.27 5.33
N ARG A 70 2.66 -10.25 5.15
CA ARG A 70 3.57 -11.26 5.66
C ARG A 70 3.90 -11.01 7.13
N SER A 71 4.20 -12.09 7.84
CA SER A 71 4.68 -12.01 9.22
C SER A 71 6.06 -11.40 9.27
N ARG A 72 6.18 -10.20 9.85
CA ARG A 72 7.45 -9.50 10.04
C ARG A 72 7.84 -9.51 11.52
N PRO A 73 9.13 -9.70 11.84
CA PRO A 73 9.63 -9.58 13.21
C PRO A 73 9.91 -8.10 13.55
N ARG A 74 9.55 -7.70 14.78
CA ARG A 74 10.04 -6.48 15.43
C ARG A 74 10.70 -6.84 16.75
N ASN A 75 11.93 -6.40 16.93
CA ASN A 75 12.64 -6.54 18.20
C ASN A 75 12.42 -5.28 19.03
N VAL A 76 11.99 -5.44 20.28
CA VAL A 76 11.83 -4.35 21.23
C VAL A 76 12.72 -4.62 22.44
N PRO A 77 13.85 -3.90 22.59
CA PRO A 77 14.70 -3.99 23.76
C PRO A 77 14.06 -3.21 24.92
N VAL A 78 13.97 -3.85 26.09
CA VAL A 78 13.42 -3.27 27.31
C VAL A 78 14.41 -3.49 28.45
N ILE A 79 14.67 -2.44 29.22
CA ILE A 79 15.49 -2.50 30.42
C ILE A 79 14.55 -2.45 31.61
N THR A 80 14.54 -3.51 32.41
CA THR A 80 13.68 -3.62 33.59
C THR A 80 14.49 -3.97 34.84
N GLY A 81 13.98 -3.57 36.01
CA GLY A 81 14.58 -3.90 37.30
C GLY A 81 14.18 -5.31 37.76
N SER A 82 15.14 -6.09 38.24
CA SER A 82 14.88 -7.37 38.90
C SER A 82 14.49 -7.17 40.37
N LYS A 83 13.95 -8.22 41.00
CA LYS A 83 13.67 -8.25 42.44
C LYS A 83 14.91 -7.97 43.30
N ASP A 84 16.10 -8.26 42.77
CA ASP A 84 17.38 -8.06 43.43
C ASP A 84 17.99 -6.67 43.14
N LEU A 85 17.17 -5.72 42.66
CA LEU A 85 17.58 -4.37 42.26
C LEU A 85 18.66 -4.31 41.16
N GLN A 86 18.73 -5.34 40.30
CA GLN A 86 19.63 -5.33 39.15
C GLN A 86 18.90 -4.91 37.89
N ASN A 87 19.56 -4.12 37.04
CA ASN A 87 19.04 -3.82 35.71
C ASN A 87 19.25 -5.03 34.78
N VAL A 88 18.15 -5.55 34.23
CA VAL A 88 18.16 -6.64 33.26
C VAL A 88 17.71 -6.10 31.91
N ASN A 89 18.48 -6.38 30.87
CA ASN A 89 18.12 -6.08 29.49
C ASN A 89 17.44 -7.30 28.86
N ILE A 90 16.18 -7.16 28.48
CA ILE A 90 15.38 -8.19 27.84
C ILE A 90 15.04 -7.70 26.43
N THR A 91 15.23 -8.55 25.43
CA THR A 91 14.78 -8.25 24.05
C THR A 91 13.61 -9.14 23.69
N LEU A 92 12.45 -8.53 23.45
CA LEU A 92 11.24 -9.22 22.98
C LEU A 92 11.19 -9.19 21.45
N ARG A 93 11.03 -10.35 20.81
CA ARG A 93 10.81 -10.44 19.36
C ARG A 93 9.35 -10.73 19.09
N ILE A 94 8.65 -9.75 18.53
CA ILE A 94 7.23 -9.81 18.22
C ILE A 94 7.09 -10.07 16.71
N LEU A 95 6.46 -11.18 16.35
CA LEU A 95 6.03 -11.45 14.98
C LEU A 95 4.61 -10.90 14.79
N PHE A 96 4.42 -10.03 13.83
CA PHE A 96 3.12 -9.43 13.55
C PHE A 96 2.80 -9.45 12.06
N ARG A 97 1.52 -9.48 11.74
CA ARG A 97 0.97 -9.30 10.39
C ARG A 97 -0.42 -8.67 10.48
N PRO A 98 -0.81 -7.81 9.53
CA PRO A 98 -2.16 -7.26 9.50
C PRO A 98 -3.15 -8.33 9.02
N VAL A 99 -4.40 -8.23 9.47
CA VAL A 99 -5.49 -9.09 8.99
C VAL A 99 -5.98 -8.56 7.65
N ALA A 100 -5.78 -9.35 6.58
CA ALA A 100 -6.06 -8.91 5.21
C ALA A 100 -7.49 -8.40 5.00
N SER A 101 -8.50 -8.99 5.64
CA SER A 101 -9.91 -8.56 5.51
C SER A 101 -10.22 -7.22 6.19
N GLN A 102 -9.35 -6.74 7.07
CA GLN A 102 -9.56 -5.50 7.83
C GLN A 102 -8.62 -4.37 7.39
N LEU A 103 -7.84 -4.55 6.32
CA LEU A 103 -6.94 -3.52 5.81
C LEU A 103 -7.61 -2.16 5.53
N PRO A 104 -8.83 -2.08 4.98
CA PRO A 104 -9.52 -0.80 4.79
C PRO A 104 -9.77 -0.09 6.12
N ARG A 105 -10.13 -0.86 7.16
CA ARG A 105 -10.36 -0.33 8.50
C ARG A 105 -9.05 0.09 9.16
N ILE A 106 -7.99 -0.70 9.04
CA ILE A 106 -6.66 -0.38 9.60
C ILE A 106 -6.13 0.91 8.98
N PHE A 107 -6.22 1.06 7.66
CA PHE A 107 -5.76 2.25 6.97
C PHE A 107 -6.57 3.50 7.35
N THR A 108 -7.89 3.39 7.50
CA THR A 108 -8.74 4.52 7.90
C THR A 108 -8.57 4.93 9.35
N SER A 109 -8.36 3.99 10.27
CA SER A 109 -8.28 4.29 11.70
C SER A 109 -6.88 4.63 12.19
N ILE A 110 -5.87 3.90 11.72
CA ILE A 110 -4.49 4.01 12.22
C ILE A 110 -3.56 4.58 11.15
N GLY A 111 -3.82 4.33 9.86
CA GLY A 111 -2.98 4.78 8.75
C GLY A 111 -2.07 3.69 8.20
N GLU A 112 -1.13 4.09 7.34
CA GLU A 112 -0.14 3.19 6.74
C GLU A 112 0.90 2.72 7.79
N ASP A 113 1.29 3.60 8.72
CA ASP A 113 2.24 3.35 9.81
C ASP A 113 1.60 2.64 11.01
N TYR A 114 0.72 1.67 10.75
CA TYR A 114 -0.04 1.01 11.81
C TYR A 114 0.82 0.20 12.77
N ASP A 115 1.95 -0.32 12.29
CA ASP A 115 2.88 -1.10 13.09
C ASP A 115 3.61 -0.22 14.11
N GLU A 116 4.06 0.97 13.73
CA GLU A 116 4.69 1.92 14.64
C GLU A 116 3.74 2.48 15.70
N ARG A 117 2.44 2.58 15.38
CA ARG A 117 1.43 3.10 16.31
C ARG A 117 0.92 2.06 17.30
N VAL A 118 0.81 0.79 16.89
CA VAL A 118 0.24 -0.28 17.74
C VAL A 118 1.31 -0.99 18.57
N LEU A 119 2.51 -1.19 18.02
CA LEU A 119 3.55 -2.00 18.69
C LEU A 119 4.06 -1.39 20.01
N PRO A 120 4.21 -0.07 20.19
CA PRO A 120 4.62 0.52 21.47
C PRO A 120 3.67 0.22 22.62
N SER A 121 2.35 0.15 22.35
CA SER A 121 1.32 -0.11 23.35
C SER A 121 1.35 -1.53 23.93
N ILE A 122 2.05 -2.45 23.28
CA ILE A 122 2.23 -3.83 23.76
C ILE A 122 3.48 -3.96 24.63
N THR A 123 4.46 -3.08 24.43
CA THR A 123 5.81 -3.20 24.98
C THR A 123 6.15 -2.22 26.10
N THR A 124 5.31 -1.20 26.30
CA THR A 124 5.43 -0.21 27.39
C THR A 124 4.57 -0.65 28.55
#